data_AF-A0A4Q7ZSZ5-F1
#
_entry.id   AF-A0A4Q7ZSZ5-F1
#
_cell.length_a   1.000
_cell.length_b   1.000
_cell.length_c   1.000
_cell.angle_alpha   90.00
_cell.angle_beta   90.00
_cell.angle_gamma   90.00
#
_symmetry.space_group_name_H-M   'P 1'
#
loop_
_entity.id
_entity.type
_entity.pdbx_description
1 polymer ?
#
loop_
_entity_poly.entity_id
_entity_poly.type
_entity_poly.pdbx_seq_one_letter_code
_entity_poly.pdbx_strand_id
1 'polypeptide(L)'
;MTERSEGVPGRLSMTGAVCVDVGSTYTKACLVDLGSGALVRRVEVPTTAESDVLVGLDAAVARLDADPAAPLYVCSSAGGGLRLAVVGYEALVTAEAGHRVGLSAGAQVVHVAAGPLDGRAVAALRAARPDVVLLVGGTDGGDASVLLHNAGRLATSRLRVPVVVAGNADAREEAAGVLSARGIPVTVTGNVLPRIGELDPGPARAAIRQMFLRHVIGGKRLSRGQRFASLVRAATPDAVLAAVELLADRTGAGVLVVDVGGATTDVYSALLPDAEAETGPRRDVAGTLWRSRTVEGDLGVRAGAGGVVAAAAAEKLAAPDITGGPPFDTGTDRRLAQVAAMVALRRHARGHAPGPGLPRTGGRDLRDVRLVVGSGGVLRHGGGPQVLDAVLGDTAGGWAAPAGARRTVDSAYVLAAAGLLAAEHPAAAAGLLDTLR
;
A
#
# COMPACT_ATOMS: atom_id res chain seq x y z
N MET A 1 -9.96 61.78 -29.70
CA MET A 1 -9.30 60.57 -30.19
C MET A 1 -8.76 59.86 -28.96
N THR A 2 -9.56 58.93 -28.45
CA THR A 2 -9.38 58.24 -27.17
C THR A 2 -8.66 56.92 -27.45
N GLU A 3 -7.39 56.82 -27.11
CA GLU A 3 -6.69 55.54 -27.10
C GLU A 3 -7.08 54.77 -25.84
N ARG A 4 -7.84 53.69 -26.05
CA ARG A 4 -8.13 52.68 -25.03
C ARG A 4 -6.88 51.83 -24.87
N SER A 5 -6.31 51.85 -23.68
CA SER A 5 -5.41 50.80 -23.20
C SER A 5 -6.25 49.52 -23.05
N GLU A 6 -6.01 48.55 -23.93
CA GLU A 6 -6.47 47.17 -23.73
C GLU A 6 -5.61 46.55 -22.62
N GLY A 7 -6.23 46.40 -21.45
CA GLY A 7 -5.66 45.63 -20.36
C GLY A 7 -5.54 44.17 -20.75
N VAL A 8 -4.32 43.64 -20.76
CA VAL A 8 -4.05 42.20 -20.72
C VAL A 8 -4.86 41.64 -19.54
N PRO A 9 -5.73 40.63 -19.72
CA PRO A 9 -6.46 40.05 -18.61
C PRO A 9 -5.43 39.47 -17.63
N GLY A 10 -5.41 40.04 -16.42
CA GLY A 10 -4.56 39.58 -15.34
C GLY A 10 -4.79 38.08 -15.15
N ARG A 11 -3.70 37.30 -15.20
CA ARG A 11 -3.71 35.94 -14.68
C ARG A 11 -4.24 36.04 -13.25
N LEU A 12 -5.45 35.55 -13.02
CA LEU A 12 -5.89 35.21 -11.67
C LEU A 12 -4.74 34.41 -11.05
N SER A 13 -4.22 34.89 -9.92
CA SER A 13 -3.20 34.18 -9.16
C SER A 13 -3.84 32.87 -8.68
N MET A 14 -3.73 31.83 -9.51
CA MET A 14 -4.16 30.49 -9.17
C MET A 14 -3.16 29.96 -8.15
N THR A 15 -3.60 29.80 -6.91
CA THR A 15 -2.83 29.11 -5.88
C THR A 15 -2.82 27.61 -6.22
N GLY A 16 -1.83 27.16 -6.97
CA GLY A 16 -1.69 25.76 -7.38
C GLY A 16 -0.79 24.95 -6.46
N ALA A 17 -0.96 23.62 -6.44
CA ALA A 17 -0.05 22.67 -5.81
C ALA A 17 0.44 21.63 -6.80
N VAL A 18 1.72 21.25 -6.69
CA VAL A 18 2.33 20.20 -7.51
C VAL A 18 2.33 18.90 -6.71
N CYS A 19 1.64 17.89 -7.22
CA CYS A 19 1.64 16.55 -6.65
C CYS A 19 2.41 15.59 -7.55
N VAL A 20 3.35 14.82 -6.99
CA VAL A 20 4.19 13.88 -7.72
C VAL A 20 4.12 12.49 -7.10
N ASP A 21 3.82 11.50 -7.92
CA ASP A 21 3.96 10.07 -7.62
C ASP A 21 5.17 9.50 -8.35
N VAL A 22 6.22 9.14 -7.61
CA VAL A 22 7.38 8.42 -8.14
C VAL A 22 7.09 6.93 -8.14
N GLY A 23 6.49 6.46 -9.23
CA GLY A 23 6.16 5.04 -9.44
C GLY A 23 7.37 4.19 -9.87
N SER A 24 7.25 2.87 -9.84
CA SER A 24 8.32 1.96 -10.28
C SER A 24 8.61 2.02 -11.79
N THR A 25 7.62 2.35 -12.62
CA THR A 25 7.77 2.48 -14.08
C THR A 25 7.69 3.93 -14.55
N TYR A 26 6.72 4.68 -14.02
CA TYR A 26 6.47 6.06 -14.43
C TYR A 26 6.35 6.98 -13.23
N THR A 27 7.03 8.13 -13.33
CA THR A 27 6.86 9.27 -12.43
C THR A 27 5.76 10.14 -13.00
N LYS A 28 4.70 10.34 -12.22
CA LYS A 28 3.50 11.06 -12.61
C LYS A 28 3.43 12.33 -11.79
N ALA A 29 3.26 13.47 -12.45
CA ALA A 29 3.13 14.75 -11.79
C ALA A 29 1.84 15.44 -12.24
N CYS A 30 1.19 16.15 -11.34
CA CYS A 30 0.05 17.00 -11.70
C CYS A 30 0.08 18.33 -10.97
N LEU A 31 -0.48 19.34 -11.63
CA LEU A 31 -0.76 20.64 -11.06
C LEU A 31 -2.26 20.70 -10.74
N VAL A 32 -2.57 20.97 -9.48
CA VAL A 32 -3.93 21.09 -8.94
C VAL A 32 -4.18 22.54 -8.57
N ASP A 33 -5.34 23.08 -8.96
CA ASP A 33 -5.81 24.34 -8.40
C ASP A 33 -6.36 24.13 -6.99
N LEU A 34 -5.78 24.79 -5.98
CA LEU A 34 -6.20 24.62 -4.59
C LEU A 34 -7.55 25.29 -4.28
N GLY A 35 -7.98 26.25 -5.11
CA GLY A 35 -9.26 26.92 -4.93
C GLY A 35 -10.45 26.03 -5.34
N SER A 36 -10.37 25.43 -6.53
CA SER A 36 -11.46 24.61 -7.09
C SER A 36 -11.27 23.10 -6.93
N GLY A 37 -10.05 22.62 -6.69
CA GLY A 37 -9.71 21.21 -6.83
C GLY A 37 -9.70 20.73 -8.29
N ALA A 38 -9.59 21.64 -9.26
CA ALA A 38 -9.47 21.24 -10.65
C ALA A 38 -8.05 20.70 -10.96
N LEU A 39 -7.99 19.62 -11.72
CA LEU A 39 -6.76 19.15 -12.34
C LEU A 39 -6.39 20.09 -13.50
N VAL A 40 -5.34 20.89 -13.33
CA VAL A 40 -4.90 21.90 -14.32
C VAL A 40 -4.04 21.26 -15.40
N ARG A 41 -3.06 20.45 -15.00
CA ARG A 41 -2.13 19.79 -15.92
C ARG A 41 -1.65 18.48 -15.32
N ARG A 42 -1.37 17.52 -16.21
CA ARG A 42 -0.70 16.26 -15.88
C ARG A 42 0.52 16.06 -16.78
N VAL A 43 1.56 15.48 -16.20
CA VAL A 43 2.77 15.01 -16.87
C VAL A 43 3.06 13.59 -16.42
N GLU A 44 3.58 12.79 -17.35
CA GLU A 44 4.10 11.46 -17.07
C GLU A 44 5.45 11.32 -17.77
N VAL A 45 6.44 10.79 -17.05
CA VAL A 45 7.79 10.49 -17.56
C VAL A 45 8.24 9.11 -17.07
N PRO A 46 9.12 8.40 -17.80
CA PRO A 46 9.73 7.19 -17.30
C PRO A 46 10.47 7.45 -15.97
N THR A 47 10.30 6.55 -14.99
CA THR A 47 11.02 6.65 -13.72
C THR A 47 12.49 6.28 -13.93
N THR A 48 13.39 7.11 -13.42
CA THR A 48 14.84 6.92 -13.49
C THR A 48 15.38 6.09 -12.31
N ALA A 49 14.70 4.99 -11.97
CA ALA A 49 15.01 4.16 -10.80
C ALA A 49 16.37 3.44 -10.91
N GLU A 50 16.86 3.20 -12.13
CA GLU A 50 18.17 2.59 -12.38
C GLU A 50 19.35 3.56 -12.19
N SER A 51 19.09 4.87 -12.14
CA SER A 51 20.11 5.90 -12.01
C SER A 51 19.90 6.77 -10.77
N ASP A 52 18.99 7.73 -10.84
CA ASP A 52 18.53 8.54 -9.71
C ASP A 52 17.11 9.03 -9.97
N VAL A 53 16.16 8.66 -9.11
CA VAL A 53 14.74 9.03 -9.27
C VAL A 53 14.49 10.54 -9.27
N LEU A 54 15.41 11.34 -8.73
CA LEU A 54 15.31 12.80 -8.76
C LEU A 54 15.35 13.36 -10.18
N VAL A 55 16.07 12.69 -11.11
CA VAL A 55 16.12 13.13 -12.51
C VAL A 55 14.73 13.08 -13.16
N GLY A 56 14.02 11.97 -12.98
CA GLY A 56 12.64 11.82 -13.45
C GLY A 56 11.66 12.75 -12.73
N LEU A 57 11.81 12.91 -11.41
CA LEU A 57 10.99 13.85 -10.63
C LEU A 57 11.15 15.29 -11.13
N ASP A 58 12.38 15.77 -11.24
CA ASP A 58 12.66 17.15 -11.65
C ASP A 58 12.20 17.40 -13.10
N ALA A 59 12.38 16.42 -13.99
CA ALA A 59 11.87 16.50 -15.35
C ALA A 59 10.33 16.54 -15.41
N ALA A 60 9.64 15.79 -14.55
CA ALA A 60 8.18 15.80 -14.48
C ALA A 60 7.65 17.14 -13.96
N VAL A 61 8.27 17.68 -12.90
CA VAL A 61 7.92 18.98 -12.31
C VAL A 61 8.16 20.12 -13.30
N ALA A 62 9.32 20.14 -13.97
CA ALA A 62 9.64 21.18 -14.96
C ALA A 62 8.63 21.24 -16.11
N ARG A 63 8.12 20.09 -16.56
CA ARG A 63 7.12 20.00 -17.64
C ARG A 63 5.71 20.44 -17.22
N LEU A 64 5.45 20.63 -15.92
CA LEU A 64 4.16 21.16 -15.48
C LEU A 64 4.02 22.67 -15.72
N ASP A 65 5.14 23.39 -15.84
CA ASP A 65 5.15 24.85 -15.98
C ASP A 65 4.34 25.54 -14.86
N ALA A 66 4.51 25.05 -13.64
CA ALA A 66 3.88 25.59 -12.43
C ALA A 66 4.68 26.78 -11.87
N ASP A 67 4.02 27.62 -11.07
CA ASP A 67 4.71 28.65 -10.30
C ASP A 67 5.82 28.00 -9.43
N PRO A 68 7.08 28.47 -9.48
CA PRO A 68 8.14 27.95 -8.62
C PRO A 68 7.85 28.02 -7.12
N ALA A 69 6.93 28.89 -6.70
CA ALA A 69 6.47 28.99 -5.31
C ALA A 69 5.35 27.98 -4.95
N ALA A 70 4.81 27.24 -5.92
CA ALA A 70 3.78 26.24 -5.67
C ALA A 70 4.31 25.13 -4.75
N PRO A 71 3.59 24.74 -3.68
CA PRO A 71 4.01 23.68 -2.80
C PRO A 71 4.12 22.34 -3.53
N LEU A 72 5.19 21.60 -3.22
CA LEU A 72 5.48 20.29 -3.78
C LEU A 72 5.13 19.18 -2.78
N TYR A 73 4.27 18.26 -3.21
CA TYR A 73 3.84 17.08 -2.49
C TYR A 73 4.33 15.84 -3.24
N VAL A 74 5.12 14.98 -2.59
CA VAL A 74 5.70 13.80 -3.24
C VAL A 74 5.31 12.55 -2.49
N CYS A 75 4.80 11.55 -3.21
CA CYS A 75 4.73 10.16 -2.77
C CYS A 75 5.59 9.26 -3.65
N SER A 76 5.88 8.05 -3.18
CA SER A 76 6.69 7.11 -3.95
C SER A 76 6.30 5.65 -3.72
N SER A 77 6.42 4.87 -4.79
CA SER A 77 6.34 3.40 -4.81
C SER A 77 7.52 2.75 -5.55
N ALA A 78 8.48 3.54 -6.06
CA ALA A 78 9.64 3.05 -6.81
C ALA A 78 10.56 2.08 -6.03
N GLY A 79 10.40 1.98 -4.71
CA GLY A 79 11.11 1.01 -3.86
C GLY A 79 10.51 -0.40 -3.85
N GLY A 80 9.40 -0.63 -4.55
CA GLY A 80 8.64 -1.89 -4.53
C GLY A 80 7.70 -1.98 -3.31
N GLY A 81 6.91 -3.07 -3.24
CA GLY A 81 6.08 -3.35 -2.08
C GLY A 81 6.94 -3.76 -0.88
N LEU A 82 6.61 -3.27 0.33
CA LEU A 82 7.34 -3.59 1.55
C LEU A 82 7.29 -5.09 1.85
N ARG A 83 8.44 -5.77 1.82
CA ARG A 83 8.56 -7.18 2.22
C ARG A 83 8.82 -7.27 3.72
N LEU A 84 7.81 -7.69 4.47
CA LEU A 84 7.91 -7.82 5.92
C LEU A 84 8.14 -9.28 6.32
N ALA A 85 9.08 -9.52 7.23
CA ALA A 85 9.12 -10.76 7.98
C ALA A 85 8.62 -10.55 9.40
N VAL A 86 7.83 -11.48 9.92
CA VAL A 86 7.32 -11.46 11.29
C VAL A 86 8.00 -12.56 12.09
N VAL A 87 8.55 -12.20 13.25
CA VAL A 87 9.10 -13.15 14.22
C VAL A 87 8.33 -12.96 15.51
N GLY A 88 7.41 -13.87 15.81
CA GLY A 88 6.60 -13.86 17.01
C GLY A 88 7.14 -14.73 18.14
N TYR A 89 6.56 -14.56 19.33
CA TYR A 89 6.82 -15.38 20.50
C TYR A 89 6.20 -16.79 20.37
N GLU A 90 4.97 -16.87 19.87
CA GLU A 90 4.15 -18.09 19.72
C GLU A 90 3.35 -17.99 18.41
N ALA A 91 3.16 -19.12 17.72
CA ALA A 91 2.66 -19.17 16.35
C ALA A 91 1.22 -18.70 16.19
N LEU A 92 0.31 -19.21 17.00
CA LEU A 92 -1.13 -18.96 16.86
C LEU A 92 -1.59 -17.66 17.51
N VAL A 93 -0.74 -17.03 18.32
CA VAL A 93 -1.10 -15.82 19.07
C VAL A 93 -0.32 -14.60 18.59
N THR A 94 0.99 -14.54 18.87
CA THR A 94 1.78 -13.32 18.67
C THR A 94 2.36 -13.23 17.25
N ALA A 95 2.73 -14.35 16.65
CA ALA A 95 3.15 -14.38 15.25
C ALA A 95 1.96 -14.08 14.33
N GLU A 96 0.77 -14.63 14.62
CA GLU A 96 -0.48 -14.29 13.93
C GLU A 96 -0.86 -12.82 14.13
N ALA A 97 -0.77 -12.29 15.36
CA ALA A 97 -0.96 -10.87 15.61
C ALA A 97 -0.01 -10.01 14.75
N GLY A 98 1.27 -10.33 14.74
CA GLY A 98 2.27 -9.65 13.91
C GLY A 98 2.00 -9.77 12.40
N HIS A 99 1.53 -10.93 11.94
CA HIS A 99 1.12 -11.15 10.55
C HIS A 99 -0.01 -10.21 10.16
N ARG A 100 -1.05 -10.11 11.00
CA ARG A 100 -2.19 -9.20 10.81
C ARG A 100 -1.77 -7.72 10.84
N VAL A 101 -0.85 -7.35 11.72
CA VAL A 101 -0.24 -6.00 11.71
C VAL A 101 0.46 -5.74 10.38
N GLY A 102 1.25 -6.69 9.88
CA GLY A 102 1.94 -6.58 8.60
C GLY A 102 0.99 -6.38 7.41
N LEU A 103 -0.05 -7.21 7.32
CA LEU A 103 -1.08 -7.09 6.29
C LEU A 103 -1.79 -5.74 6.36
N SER A 104 -2.21 -5.32 7.55
CA SER A 104 -2.87 -4.02 7.75
C SER A 104 -1.95 -2.81 7.60
N ALA A 105 -0.63 -2.98 7.66
CA ALA A 105 0.35 -1.98 7.26
C ALA A 105 0.58 -1.92 5.73
N GLY A 106 -0.13 -2.77 4.95
CA GLY A 106 0.03 -2.85 3.51
C GLY A 106 1.37 -3.47 3.08
N ALA A 107 1.93 -4.33 3.92
CA ALA A 107 3.16 -5.07 3.62
C ALA A 107 2.86 -6.44 3.02
N GLN A 108 3.74 -6.91 2.14
CA GLN A 108 3.80 -8.31 1.75
C GLN A 108 4.51 -9.08 2.86
N VAL A 109 3.78 -9.90 3.62
CA VAL A 109 4.40 -10.73 4.65
C VAL A 109 5.06 -11.95 3.99
N VAL A 110 6.38 -11.91 3.84
CA VAL A 110 7.17 -12.91 3.08
C VAL A 110 7.70 -14.05 3.95
N HIS A 111 7.63 -13.88 5.28
CA HIS A 111 8.07 -14.90 6.23
C HIS A 111 7.37 -14.70 7.58
N VAL A 112 6.97 -15.80 8.20
CA VAL A 112 6.48 -15.82 9.58
C VAL A 112 7.23 -16.92 10.32
N ALA A 113 7.81 -16.57 11.46
CA ALA A 113 8.44 -17.49 12.39
C ALA A 113 7.89 -17.26 13.80
N ALA A 114 7.96 -18.28 14.64
CA ALA A 114 7.53 -18.21 16.02
C ALA A 114 8.51 -18.95 16.95
N GLY A 115 8.58 -18.53 18.21
CA GLY A 115 9.46 -19.12 19.21
C GLY A 115 10.93 -18.70 19.06
N PRO A 116 11.84 -19.38 19.79
CA PRO A 116 13.25 -19.07 19.74
C PRO A 116 13.87 -19.45 18.38
N LEU A 117 14.46 -18.47 17.71
CA LEU A 117 15.13 -18.66 16.43
C LEU A 117 16.37 -19.54 16.57
N ASP A 118 16.41 -20.61 15.79
CA ASP A 118 17.58 -21.45 15.61
C ASP A 118 18.36 -21.08 14.32
N GLY A 119 19.42 -21.83 14.00
CA GLY A 119 20.22 -21.56 12.79
C GLY A 119 19.44 -21.72 11.49
N ARG A 120 18.49 -22.67 11.45
CA ARG A 120 17.67 -22.97 10.28
C ARG A 120 16.62 -21.89 10.06
N ALA A 121 15.96 -21.44 11.13
CA ALA A 121 15.00 -20.36 11.10
C ALA A 121 15.62 -19.05 10.62
N VAL A 122 16.81 -18.69 11.11
CA VAL A 122 17.54 -17.50 10.63
C VAL A 122 17.92 -17.64 9.14
N ALA A 123 18.29 -18.83 8.69
CA ALA A 123 18.59 -19.08 7.28
C ALA A 123 17.35 -18.94 6.40
N ALA A 124 16.20 -19.49 6.83
CA ALA A 124 14.92 -19.37 6.14
C ALA A 124 14.43 -17.91 6.07
N LEU A 125 14.51 -17.19 7.19
CA LEU A 125 14.22 -15.75 7.28
C LEU A 125 15.05 -14.96 6.26
N ARG A 126 16.35 -15.23 6.18
CA ARG A 126 17.24 -14.57 5.22
C ARG A 126 16.92 -14.95 3.77
N ALA A 127 16.58 -16.20 3.50
CA ALA A 127 16.22 -16.68 2.17
C ALA A 127 14.94 -15.99 1.64
N ALA A 128 14.02 -15.62 2.53
CA ALA A 128 12.82 -14.85 2.20
C ALA A 128 13.11 -13.39 1.79
N ARG A 129 14.34 -12.89 1.97
CA ARG A 129 14.77 -11.52 1.59
C ARG A 129 13.77 -10.43 2.06
N PRO A 130 13.52 -10.30 3.37
CA PRO A 130 12.68 -9.21 3.88
C PRO A 130 13.40 -7.86 3.75
N ASP A 131 12.63 -6.78 3.63
CA ASP A 131 13.10 -5.41 3.72
C ASP A 131 13.08 -4.89 5.16
N VAL A 132 12.14 -5.38 5.98
CA VAL A 132 12.00 -5.07 7.40
C VAL A 132 11.65 -6.34 8.17
N VAL A 133 12.14 -6.47 9.41
CA VAL A 133 11.69 -7.51 10.35
C VAL A 133 10.84 -6.87 11.44
N LEU A 134 9.62 -7.37 11.65
CA LEU A 134 8.81 -7.10 12.82
C LEU A 134 9.11 -8.19 13.87
N LEU A 135 9.76 -7.79 14.95
CA LEU A 135 10.03 -8.64 16.10
C LEU A 135 8.94 -8.41 17.15
N VAL A 136 8.09 -9.41 17.33
CA VAL A 136 6.96 -9.39 18.24
C VAL A 136 7.28 -10.23 19.47
N GLY A 137 7.13 -9.64 20.66
CA GLY A 137 7.31 -10.33 21.93
C GLY A 137 6.03 -10.98 22.45
N GLY A 138 6.11 -11.55 23.66
CA GLY A 138 4.93 -11.92 24.44
C GLY A 138 4.18 -10.69 24.96
N THR A 139 3.21 -10.92 25.85
CA THR A 139 2.47 -9.85 26.55
C THR A 139 3.38 -8.99 27.42
N ASP A 140 2.92 -7.79 27.75
CA ASP A 140 3.62 -6.91 28.69
C ASP A 140 3.66 -7.54 30.10
N GLY A 141 4.80 -7.43 30.78
CA GLY A 141 5.06 -8.12 32.06
C GLY A 141 5.21 -9.65 31.95
N GLY A 142 5.19 -10.20 30.74
CA GLY A 142 5.35 -11.64 30.48
C GLY A 142 6.81 -12.08 30.29
N ASP A 143 7.00 -13.24 29.66
CA ASP A 143 8.32 -13.79 29.37
C ASP A 143 9.10 -12.93 28.35
N ALA A 144 10.30 -12.48 28.74
CA ALA A 144 11.22 -11.68 27.93
C ALA A 144 12.27 -12.51 27.16
N SER A 145 12.48 -13.77 27.55
CA SER A 145 13.61 -14.61 27.13
C SER A 145 13.66 -14.82 25.62
N VAL A 146 12.52 -15.14 25.00
CA VAL A 146 12.44 -15.39 23.55
C VAL A 146 12.66 -14.11 22.76
N LEU A 147 12.16 -12.97 23.23
CA LEU A 147 12.35 -11.68 22.56
C LEU A 147 13.84 -11.29 22.54
N LEU A 148 14.50 -11.37 23.70
CA LEU A 148 15.93 -11.06 23.84
C LEU A 148 16.81 -12.06 23.09
N HIS A 149 16.49 -13.35 23.17
CA HIS A 149 17.16 -14.40 22.40
C HIS A 149 17.08 -14.10 20.90
N ASN A 150 15.88 -13.84 20.37
CA ASN A 150 15.67 -13.55 18.95
C ASN A 150 16.38 -12.27 18.52
N ALA A 151 16.37 -11.22 19.34
CA ALA A 151 17.15 -10.01 19.10
C ALA A 151 18.66 -10.32 18.99
N GLY A 152 19.21 -11.13 19.89
CA GLY A 152 20.60 -11.57 19.85
C GLY A 152 20.94 -12.41 18.61
N ARG A 153 20.04 -13.31 18.20
CA ARG A 153 20.20 -14.12 16.98
C ARG A 153 20.19 -13.26 15.72
N LEU A 154 19.31 -12.26 15.65
CA LEU A 154 19.27 -11.32 14.53
C LEU A 154 20.52 -10.44 14.49
N ALA A 155 20.94 -9.92 15.65
CA ALA A 155 22.14 -9.07 15.80
C ALA A 155 23.43 -9.76 15.31
N THR A 156 23.55 -11.06 15.57
CA THR A 156 24.71 -11.88 15.18
C THR A 156 24.58 -12.53 13.79
N SER A 157 23.39 -12.48 13.18
CA SER A 157 23.17 -13.02 11.84
C SER A 157 23.88 -12.21 10.74
N ARG A 158 23.78 -12.66 9.48
CA ARG A 158 24.18 -11.87 8.30
C ARG A 158 23.04 -11.01 7.74
N LEU A 159 21.86 -11.05 8.35
CA LEU A 159 20.73 -10.22 7.94
C LEU A 159 20.96 -8.79 8.48
N ARG A 160 21.00 -7.80 7.59
CA ARG A 160 21.26 -6.39 7.90
C ARG A 160 20.12 -5.53 7.40
N VAL A 161 18.92 -5.85 7.87
CA VAL A 161 17.70 -5.13 7.52
C VAL A 161 17.15 -4.46 8.78
N PRO A 162 16.47 -3.30 8.66
CA PRO A 162 15.88 -2.64 9.82
C PRO A 162 14.89 -3.53 10.58
N VAL A 163 14.81 -3.32 11.89
CA VAL A 163 13.95 -4.09 12.80
C VAL A 163 12.98 -3.17 13.52
N VAL A 164 11.69 -3.53 13.52
CA VAL A 164 10.67 -2.94 14.39
C VAL A 164 10.50 -3.85 15.60
N VAL A 165 10.74 -3.35 16.81
CA VAL A 165 10.57 -4.11 18.05
C VAL A 165 9.23 -3.71 18.68
N ALA A 166 8.27 -4.64 18.67
CA ALA A 166 6.90 -4.44 19.12
C ALA A 166 6.49 -5.55 20.10
N GLY A 167 7.29 -5.73 21.15
CA GLY A 167 7.10 -6.76 22.17
C GLY A 167 7.05 -6.19 23.59
N ASN A 168 7.08 -7.09 24.57
CA ASN A 168 7.02 -6.81 26.00
C ASN A 168 7.70 -5.48 26.39
N ALA A 169 6.91 -4.58 26.97
CA ALA A 169 7.33 -3.25 27.41
C ALA A 169 8.60 -3.24 28.27
N ASP A 170 8.83 -4.27 29.09
CA ASP A 170 9.98 -4.36 29.99
C ASP A 170 11.28 -4.78 29.28
N ALA A 171 11.17 -5.42 28.10
CA ALA A 171 12.31 -6.02 27.40
C ALA A 171 12.61 -5.38 26.04
N ARG A 172 11.68 -4.59 25.48
CA ARG A 172 11.82 -4.03 24.12
C ARG A 172 13.01 -3.08 23.97
N GLU A 173 13.35 -2.30 25.00
CA GLU A 173 14.50 -1.38 24.97
C GLU A 173 15.82 -2.14 25.00
N GLU A 174 15.92 -3.19 25.81
CA GLU A 174 17.10 -4.06 25.86
C GLU A 174 17.29 -4.79 24.52
N ALA A 175 16.22 -5.38 23.96
CA ALA A 175 16.25 -6.00 22.64
C ALA A 175 16.71 -5.02 21.55
N ALA A 176 16.23 -3.78 21.59
CA ALA A 176 16.66 -2.72 20.67
C ALA A 176 18.13 -2.34 20.85
N GLY A 177 18.62 -2.30 22.09
CA GLY A 177 20.03 -2.08 22.42
C GLY A 177 20.95 -3.15 21.81
N VAL A 178 20.58 -4.43 21.94
CA VAL A 178 21.32 -5.58 21.38
C VAL A 178 21.48 -5.47 19.86
N LEU A 179 20.41 -5.08 19.15
CA LEU A 179 20.39 -4.90 17.70
C LEU A 179 21.19 -3.66 17.27
N SER A 180 20.96 -2.53 17.95
CA SER A 180 21.58 -1.24 17.62
C SER A 180 23.09 -1.27 17.86
N ALA A 181 23.58 -2.01 18.86
CA ALA A 181 25.00 -2.22 19.11
C ALA A 181 25.73 -2.91 17.94
N ARG A 182 24.99 -3.57 17.03
CA ARG A 182 25.52 -4.17 15.80
C ARG A 182 25.27 -3.32 14.54
N GLY A 183 24.84 -2.08 14.72
CA GLY A 183 24.55 -1.14 13.63
C GLY A 183 23.28 -1.46 12.84
N ILE A 184 22.38 -2.26 13.40
CA ILE A 184 21.07 -2.54 12.79
C ILE A 184 20.15 -1.35 13.11
N PRO A 185 19.49 -0.72 12.12
CA PRO A 185 18.50 0.32 12.41
C PRO A 185 17.30 -0.27 13.14
N VAL A 186 16.91 0.33 14.26
CA VAL A 186 15.78 -0.14 15.08
C VAL A 186 14.76 0.96 15.30
N THR A 187 13.48 0.61 15.23
CA THR A 187 12.37 1.43 15.76
C THR A 187 11.68 0.63 16.86
N VAL A 188 11.65 1.18 18.08
CA VAL A 188 10.85 0.63 19.19
C VAL A 188 9.43 1.17 19.11
N THR A 189 8.44 0.36 19.45
CA THR A 189 7.03 0.76 19.44
C THR A 189 6.23 0.04 20.53
N GLY A 190 4.93 0.37 20.63
CA GLY A 190 3.97 -0.35 21.48
C GLY A 190 3.92 -1.84 21.16
N ASN A 191 3.63 -2.67 22.16
CA ASN A 191 3.45 -4.10 21.97
C ASN A 191 2.23 -4.33 21.06
N VAL A 192 2.33 -5.22 20.08
CA VAL A 192 1.17 -5.56 19.24
C VAL A 192 0.11 -6.35 20.01
N LEU A 193 0.51 -7.03 21.09
CA LEU A 193 -0.37 -7.83 21.92
C LEU A 193 -0.02 -7.59 23.40
N PRO A 194 -0.34 -6.40 23.96
CA PRO A 194 0.04 -6.04 25.33
C PRO A 194 -0.54 -7.00 26.37
N ARG A 195 -1.75 -7.52 26.14
CA ARG A 195 -2.43 -8.52 26.99
C ARG A 195 -3.04 -9.62 26.13
N ILE A 196 -3.26 -10.79 26.73
CA ILE A 196 -3.91 -11.92 26.04
C ILE A 196 -5.30 -11.48 25.55
N GLY A 197 -5.55 -11.65 24.25
CA GLY A 197 -6.82 -11.28 23.63
C GLY A 197 -6.96 -9.79 23.30
N GLU A 198 -5.96 -8.94 23.56
CA GLU A 198 -5.98 -7.52 23.22
C GLU A 198 -4.93 -7.21 22.15
N LEU A 199 -5.37 -6.96 20.92
CA LEU A 199 -4.51 -6.58 19.81
C LEU A 199 -4.43 -5.04 19.71
N ASP A 200 -3.23 -4.48 19.78
CA ASP A 200 -2.95 -3.05 19.49
C ASP A 200 -2.07 -2.89 18.24
N PRO A 201 -2.65 -2.86 17.04
CA PRO A 201 -1.88 -2.82 15.80
C PRO A 201 -1.35 -1.41 15.47
N GLY A 202 -1.90 -0.35 16.09
CA GLY A 202 -1.66 1.04 15.69
C GLY A 202 -0.18 1.45 15.72
N PRO A 203 0.49 1.32 16.88
CA PRO A 203 1.90 1.70 17.04
C PRO A 203 2.84 0.94 16.11
N ALA A 204 2.64 -0.37 15.96
CA ALA A 204 3.49 -1.19 15.11
C ALA A 204 3.29 -0.90 13.62
N ARG A 205 2.04 -0.68 13.16
CA ARG A 205 1.78 -0.24 11.78
C ARG A 205 2.50 1.08 11.46
N ALA A 206 2.43 2.06 12.35
CA ALA A 206 3.10 3.34 12.17
C ALA A 206 4.63 3.17 12.07
N ALA A 207 5.22 2.37 12.96
CA ALA A 207 6.65 2.07 12.96
C ALA A 207 7.12 1.36 11.67
N ILE A 208 6.34 0.39 11.18
CA ILE A 208 6.62 -0.33 9.92
C ILE A 208 6.62 0.65 8.73
N ARG A 209 5.58 1.49 8.60
CA ARG A 209 5.48 2.50 7.53
C ARG A 209 6.64 3.50 7.59
N GLN A 210 6.98 3.97 8.79
CA GLN A 210 8.08 4.91 9.00
C GLN A 210 9.44 4.30 8.60
N MET A 211 9.67 3.02 8.94
CA MET A 211 10.86 2.28 8.53
C MET A 211 10.95 2.10 7.01
N PHE A 212 9.82 1.77 6.37
CA PHE A 212 9.73 1.65 4.91
C PHE A 212 10.10 2.96 4.21
N LEU A 213 9.53 4.08 4.67
CA LEU A 213 9.80 5.40 4.11
C LEU A 213 11.28 5.79 4.25
N ARG A 214 11.87 5.62 5.43
CA ARG A 214 13.26 6.05 5.66
C ARG A 214 14.30 5.17 4.99
N HIS A 215 14.13 3.85 5.05
CA HIS A 215 15.22 2.92 4.74
C HIS A 215 15.03 2.20 3.40
N VAL A 216 13.80 2.09 2.91
CA VAL A 216 13.50 1.40 1.64
C VAL A 216 13.28 2.42 0.53
N ILE A 217 12.31 3.33 0.71
CA ILE A 217 12.04 4.39 -0.28
C ILE A 217 13.12 5.48 -0.22
N GLY A 218 13.41 6.01 0.96
CA GLY A 218 14.45 7.04 1.17
C GLY A 218 15.88 6.48 1.17
N GLY A 219 16.04 5.17 0.99
CA GLY A 219 17.34 4.51 1.02
C GLY A 219 18.23 4.86 -0.18
N LYS A 220 19.53 4.57 -0.06
CA LYS A 220 20.57 4.84 -1.08
C LYS A 220 20.35 4.16 -2.45
N ARG A 221 19.29 3.35 -2.60
CA ARG A 221 19.00 2.60 -3.83
C ARG A 221 18.23 3.43 -4.86
N LEU A 222 17.44 4.41 -4.43
CA LEU A 222 16.62 5.22 -5.34
C LEU A 222 17.25 6.59 -5.67
N SER A 223 18.00 7.17 -4.74
CA SER A 223 18.72 8.43 -4.95
C SER A 223 20.04 8.44 -4.20
N ARG A 224 21.02 9.19 -4.73
CA ARG A 224 22.38 9.28 -4.15
C ARG A 224 22.47 10.16 -2.90
N GLY A 225 21.46 11.00 -2.64
CA GLY A 225 21.45 11.97 -1.52
C GLY A 225 20.18 11.96 -0.68
N GLN A 226 20.12 12.83 0.34
CA GLN A 226 18.97 12.93 1.26
C GLN A 226 17.78 13.70 0.69
N ARG A 227 17.96 14.40 -0.44
CA ARG A 227 16.91 15.26 -1.04
C ARG A 227 15.63 14.46 -1.30
N PHE A 228 15.74 13.30 -1.94
CA PHE A 228 14.55 12.48 -2.23
C PHE A 228 13.83 12.06 -0.96
N ALA A 229 14.57 11.54 0.03
CA ALA A 229 14.01 11.17 1.33
C ALA A 229 13.33 12.35 2.05
N SER A 230 13.86 13.57 1.91
CA SER A 230 13.25 14.79 2.48
C SER A 230 12.00 15.27 1.74
N LEU A 231 11.84 14.92 0.46
CA LEU A 231 10.68 15.32 -0.35
C LEU A 231 9.50 14.35 -0.18
N VAL A 232 9.77 13.06 -0.02
CA VAL A 232 8.73 12.02 0.07
C VAL A 232 7.95 12.15 1.38
N ARG A 233 6.68 12.51 1.26
CA ARG A 233 5.74 12.67 2.39
C ARG A 233 5.00 11.37 2.73
N ALA A 234 4.78 10.51 1.73
CA ALA A 234 4.01 9.28 1.90
C ALA A 234 4.45 8.19 0.91
N ALA A 235 4.15 6.93 1.23
CA ALA A 235 4.17 5.89 0.22
C ALA A 235 2.94 6.07 -0.68
N THR A 236 3.07 5.83 -2.00
CA THR A 236 1.95 5.98 -2.94
C THR A 236 0.69 5.24 -2.48
N PRO A 237 0.78 3.99 -1.98
CA PRO A 237 -0.42 3.29 -1.51
C PRO A 237 -1.10 3.93 -0.31
N ASP A 238 -0.36 4.60 0.56
CA ASP A 238 -0.94 5.29 1.70
C ASP A 238 -1.69 6.56 1.26
N ALA A 239 -1.13 7.28 0.29
CA ALA A 239 -1.82 8.42 -0.33
C ALA A 239 -3.11 7.94 -1.02
N VAL A 240 -3.03 6.87 -1.82
CA VAL A 240 -4.23 6.29 -2.46
C VAL A 240 -5.25 5.86 -1.41
N LEU A 241 -4.86 5.19 -0.33
CA LEU A 241 -5.79 4.81 0.73
C LEU A 241 -6.48 6.03 1.37
N ALA A 242 -5.73 7.10 1.66
CA ALA A 242 -6.30 8.35 2.17
C ALA A 242 -7.32 8.98 1.20
N ALA A 243 -7.07 8.89 -0.11
CA ALA A 243 -8.02 9.35 -1.13
C ALA A 243 -9.28 8.48 -1.19
N VAL A 244 -9.14 7.17 -1.01
CA VAL A 244 -10.27 6.22 -0.97
C VAL A 244 -11.16 6.48 0.24
N GLU A 245 -10.56 6.76 1.40
CA GLU A 245 -11.30 7.18 2.60
C GLU A 245 -12.08 8.47 2.34
N LEU A 246 -11.42 9.51 1.83
CA LEU A 246 -12.07 10.76 1.48
C LEU A 246 -13.21 10.56 0.45
N LEU A 247 -13.01 9.69 -0.53
CA LEU A 247 -14.04 9.36 -1.53
C LEU A 247 -15.24 8.65 -0.90
N ALA A 248 -15.03 7.74 0.06
CA ALA A 248 -16.10 7.09 0.81
C ALA A 248 -16.90 8.10 1.64
N ASP A 249 -16.21 8.98 2.37
CA ASP A 249 -16.86 10.03 3.18
C ASP A 249 -17.70 10.95 2.30
N ARG A 250 -17.20 11.32 1.12
CA ARG A 250 -17.91 12.20 0.18
C ARG A 250 -19.09 11.54 -0.53
N THR A 251 -18.99 10.25 -0.80
CA THR A 251 -20.07 9.50 -1.44
C THR A 251 -21.12 9.04 -0.43
N GLY A 252 -20.77 9.00 0.86
CA GLY A 252 -21.61 8.40 1.89
C GLY A 252 -21.88 6.92 1.60
N ALA A 253 -20.91 6.23 0.98
CA ALA A 253 -21.06 4.85 0.53
C ALA A 253 -19.73 4.09 0.57
N GLY A 254 -19.82 2.76 0.58
CA GLY A 254 -18.63 1.91 0.47
C GLY A 254 -17.93 2.08 -0.87
N VAL A 255 -16.61 2.25 -0.84
CA VAL A 255 -15.74 2.41 -2.01
C VAL A 255 -14.74 1.27 -2.07
N LEU A 256 -14.56 0.72 -3.27
CA LEU A 256 -13.54 -0.26 -3.60
C LEU A 256 -12.66 0.29 -4.71
N VAL A 257 -11.34 0.19 -4.58
CA VAL A 257 -10.39 0.52 -5.65
C VAL A 257 -9.51 -0.67 -5.96
N VAL A 258 -9.38 -0.99 -7.24
CA VAL A 258 -8.47 -2.02 -7.73
C VAL A 258 -7.42 -1.37 -8.62
N ASP A 259 -6.16 -1.39 -8.18
CA ASP A 259 -5.02 -0.83 -8.90
C ASP A 259 -4.10 -1.96 -9.38
N VAL A 260 -4.09 -2.19 -10.70
CA VAL A 260 -3.25 -3.22 -11.32
C VAL A 260 -2.00 -2.59 -11.93
N GLY A 261 -0.85 -2.85 -11.31
CA GLY A 261 0.47 -2.44 -11.77
C GLY A 261 1.19 -3.51 -12.59
N GLY A 262 2.44 -3.19 -12.96
CA GLY A 262 3.33 -4.13 -13.65
C GLY A 262 3.84 -5.27 -12.75
N ALA A 263 3.95 -5.02 -11.45
CA ALA A 263 4.46 -5.99 -10.47
C ALA A 263 3.41 -6.41 -9.44
N THR A 264 2.57 -5.49 -9.00
CA THR A 264 1.63 -5.69 -7.90
C THR A 264 0.20 -5.39 -8.32
N THR A 265 -0.75 -5.96 -7.58
CA THR A 265 -2.15 -5.59 -7.61
C THR A 265 -2.57 -5.19 -6.21
N ASP A 266 -3.02 -3.95 -6.07
CA ASP A 266 -3.47 -3.38 -4.81
C ASP A 266 -5.01 -3.28 -4.81
N VAL A 267 -5.62 -3.71 -3.72
CA VAL A 267 -7.06 -3.58 -3.49
C VAL A 267 -7.28 -2.76 -2.24
N TYR A 268 -7.97 -1.63 -2.40
CA TYR A 268 -8.33 -0.72 -1.32
C TYR A 268 -9.83 -0.79 -1.09
N SER A 269 -10.26 -0.82 0.17
CA SER A 269 -11.67 -0.73 0.54
C SER A 269 -11.83 0.32 1.63
N ALA A 270 -12.83 1.18 1.50
CA ALA A 270 -13.39 1.99 2.58
C ALA A 270 -14.87 1.66 2.67
N LEU A 271 -15.25 0.91 3.70
CA LEU A 271 -16.62 0.51 4.00
C LEU A 271 -17.20 1.52 5.00
N LEU A 272 -18.52 1.73 4.95
CA LEU A 272 -19.18 2.52 5.98
C LEU A 272 -19.17 1.74 7.30
N PRO A 273 -18.78 2.38 8.42
CA PRO A 273 -18.93 1.76 9.73
C PRO A 273 -20.41 1.44 9.98
N ASP A 274 -20.70 0.16 10.23
CA ASP A 274 -22.03 -0.28 10.64
C ASP A 274 -22.17 0.00 12.13
N ALA A 275 -23.12 0.84 12.54
CA ALA A 275 -23.30 1.21 13.96
C ALA A 275 -23.58 -0.01 14.87
N GLU A 276 -24.10 -1.11 14.32
CA GLU A 276 -24.29 -2.38 15.00
C GLU A 276 -23.01 -3.24 15.08
N ALA A 277 -22.03 -3.03 14.20
CA ALA A 277 -20.73 -3.73 14.26
C ALA A 277 -19.81 -3.16 15.36
N GLU A 278 -20.08 -1.94 15.84
CA GLU A 278 -19.35 -1.35 16.98
C GLU A 278 -19.87 -1.83 18.34
N THR A 279 -21.16 -2.20 18.45
CA THR A 279 -21.82 -2.56 19.73
C THR A 279 -22.28 -4.02 19.83
N GLY A 280 -22.25 -4.78 18.73
CA GLY A 280 -22.76 -6.15 18.66
C GLY A 280 -21.74 -7.28 18.91
N PRO A 281 -22.22 -8.53 19.09
CA PRO A 281 -21.38 -9.73 19.33
C PRO A 281 -20.52 -10.16 18.13
N ARG A 282 -20.65 -9.50 16.96
CA ARG A 282 -19.81 -9.68 15.77
C ARG A 282 -18.54 -8.82 15.78
N ARG A 283 -18.24 -8.13 16.89
CA ARG A 283 -17.00 -7.37 17.06
C ARG A 283 -15.81 -8.29 16.85
N ASP A 284 -15.19 -8.19 15.67
CA ASP A 284 -13.91 -8.82 15.43
C ASP A 284 -12.92 -8.19 16.43
N VAL A 285 -12.23 -9.00 17.22
CA VAL A 285 -11.39 -8.54 18.35
C VAL A 285 -10.19 -7.69 17.86
N ALA A 286 -9.98 -7.61 16.55
CA ALA A 286 -9.03 -6.73 15.89
C ALA A 286 -9.65 -5.55 15.12
N GLY A 287 -10.96 -5.35 15.22
CA GLY A 287 -11.74 -4.44 14.38
C GLY A 287 -11.69 -4.86 12.91
N THR A 288 -12.85 -5.10 12.29
CA THR A 288 -12.89 -5.02 10.83
C THR A 288 -12.51 -3.59 10.48
N LEU A 289 -11.26 -3.36 10.08
CA LEU A 289 -10.82 -2.02 9.71
C LEU A 289 -11.73 -1.59 8.57
N TRP A 290 -12.63 -0.64 8.83
CA TRP A 290 -13.58 -0.11 7.85
C TRP A 290 -12.83 0.36 6.59
N ARG A 291 -11.59 0.82 6.77
CA ARG A 291 -10.59 1.09 5.73
C ARG A 291 -9.51 0.00 5.64
N SER A 292 -9.07 -0.34 4.44
CA SER A 292 -7.97 -1.30 4.26
C SER A 292 -7.37 -1.28 2.89
N ARG A 293 -6.16 -1.83 2.86
CA ARG A 293 -5.43 -2.18 1.65
C ARG A 293 -4.94 -3.62 1.76
N THR A 294 -5.14 -4.42 0.72
CA THR A 294 -4.43 -5.68 0.51
C THR A 294 -3.53 -5.51 -0.71
N VAL A 295 -2.31 -6.04 -0.65
CA VAL A 295 -1.37 -6.02 -1.76
C VAL A 295 -1.00 -7.44 -2.16
N GLU A 296 -1.14 -7.72 -3.44
CA GLU A 296 -0.67 -8.95 -4.07
C GLU A 296 0.66 -8.66 -4.74
N GLY A 297 1.75 -8.91 -4.00
CA GLY A 297 3.11 -8.51 -4.39
C GLY A 297 3.70 -9.27 -5.58
N ASP A 298 3.03 -10.33 -6.03
CA ASP A 298 3.41 -11.18 -7.15
C ASP A 298 2.37 -11.19 -8.28
N LEU A 299 1.31 -10.39 -8.19
CA LEU A 299 0.25 -10.33 -9.20
C LEU A 299 0.34 -9.02 -9.98
N GLY A 300 0.96 -9.03 -11.15
CA GLY A 300 1.06 -7.85 -12.01
C GLY A 300 1.19 -8.23 -13.48
N VAL A 301 0.98 -7.27 -14.38
CA VAL A 301 0.91 -7.54 -15.84
C VAL A 301 2.27 -7.67 -16.53
N ARG A 302 3.38 -7.46 -15.80
CA ARG A 302 4.76 -7.55 -16.31
C ARG A 302 5.62 -8.43 -15.41
N ALA A 303 6.34 -7.83 -14.47
CA ALA A 303 7.21 -8.54 -13.53
C ALA A 303 6.44 -9.57 -12.68
N GLY A 304 5.15 -9.34 -12.43
CA GLY A 304 4.28 -10.27 -11.71
C GLY A 304 3.56 -11.30 -12.60
N ALA A 305 3.79 -11.34 -13.91
CA ALA A 305 2.95 -12.14 -14.82
C ALA A 305 3.00 -13.65 -14.49
N GLY A 306 4.17 -14.16 -14.09
CA GLY A 306 4.32 -15.55 -13.65
C GLY A 306 3.50 -15.88 -12.39
N GLY A 307 3.42 -14.95 -11.43
CA GLY A 307 2.59 -15.10 -10.25
C GLY A 307 1.10 -15.09 -10.59
N VAL A 308 0.68 -14.27 -11.56
CA VAL A 308 -0.70 -14.29 -12.08
C VAL A 308 -1.06 -15.66 -12.67
N VAL A 309 -0.18 -16.29 -13.45
CA VAL A 309 -0.39 -17.64 -14.00
C VAL A 309 -0.51 -18.68 -12.88
N ALA A 310 0.40 -18.66 -11.91
CA ALA A 310 0.36 -19.59 -10.78
C ALA A 310 -0.92 -19.42 -9.94
N ALA A 311 -1.33 -18.17 -9.69
CA ALA A 311 -2.53 -17.87 -8.95
C ALA A 311 -3.81 -18.23 -9.72
N ALA A 312 -3.82 -18.08 -11.04
CA ALA A 312 -4.92 -18.53 -11.89
C ALA A 312 -5.17 -20.02 -11.71
N ALA A 313 -4.10 -20.83 -11.76
CA ALA A 313 -4.19 -22.28 -11.56
C ALA A 313 -4.74 -22.63 -10.17
N ALA A 314 -4.24 -21.96 -9.11
CA ALA A 314 -4.71 -22.17 -7.74
C ALA A 314 -6.19 -21.82 -7.55
N GLU A 315 -6.68 -20.78 -8.24
CA GLU A 315 -8.07 -20.31 -8.19
C GLU A 315 -8.96 -20.94 -9.28
N LYS A 316 -8.44 -21.93 -10.02
CA LYS A 316 -9.12 -22.65 -11.12
C LYS A 316 -9.65 -21.72 -12.22
N LEU A 317 -8.91 -20.64 -12.50
CA LEU A 317 -9.16 -19.72 -13.59
C LEU A 317 -8.36 -20.11 -14.83
N ALA A 318 -8.86 -19.79 -16.02
CA ALA A 318 -8.09 -19.99 -17.25
C ALA A 318 -6.84 -19.09 -17.25
N ALA A 319 -5.67 -19.73 -17.24
CA ALA A 319 -4.37 -19.08 -17.16
C ALA A 319 -4.07 -18.22 -18.39
N PRO A 320 -3.54 -17.00 -18.21
CA PRO A 320 -3.03 -16.20 -19.31
C PRO A 320 -1.83 -16.89 -19.98
N ASP A 321 -1.73 -16.80 -21.31
CA ASP A 321 -0.54 -17.24 -22.04
C ASP A 321 0.53 -16.14 -21.98
N ILE A 322 1.69 -16.46 -21.40
CA ILE A 322 2.81 -15.54 -21.23
C ILE A 322 4.07 -16.02 -21.96
N THR A 323 3.95 -17.04 -22.82
CA THR A 323 5.09 -17.70 -23.49
C THR A 323 5.96 -16.75 -24.32
N GLY A 324 5.39 -15.66 -24.85
CA GLY A 324 6.11 -14.65 -25.61
C GLY A 324 7.04 -13.73 -24.82
N GLY A 325 6.93 -13.71 -23.48
CA GLY A 325 7.67 -12.79 -22.62
C GLY A 325 7.23 -11.31 -22.75
N PRO A 326 7.56 -10.44 -21.76
CA PRO A 326 7.21 -9.03 -21.83
C PRO A 326 8.13 -8.25 -22.80
N PRO A 327 7.65 -7.18 -23.46
CA PRO A 327 6.29 -6.65 -23.38
C PRO A 327 5.29 -7.56 -24.11
N PHE A 328 4.14 -7.81 -23.47
CA PHE A 328 3.05 -8.57 -24.06
C PHE A 328 2.16 -7.68 -24.94
N ASP A 329 1.40 -8.30 -25.84
CA ASP A 329 0.34 -7.61 -26.58
C ASP A 329 -0.80 -7.13 -25.65
N THR A 330 -1.64 -6.23 -26.17
CA THR A 330 -2.74 -5.62 -25.41
C THR A 330 -3.79 -6.62 -24.92
N GLY A 331 -4.03 -7.70 -25.65
CA GLY A 331 -4.96 -8.76 -25.26
C GLY A 331 -4.43 -9.55 -24.07
N THR A 332 -3.16 -9.93 -24.12
CA THR A 332 -2.46 -10.62 -23.03
C THR A 332 -2.38 -9.74 -21.78
N ASP A 333 -2.04 -8.45 -21.92
CA ASP A 333 -2.05 -7.49 -20.81
C ASP A 333 -3.41 -7.36 -20.14
N ARG A 334 -4.47 -7.27 -20.95
CA ARG A 334 -5.85 -7.22 -20.45
C ARG A 334 -6.22 -8.49 -19.71
N ARG A 335 -5.83 -9.65 -20.23
CA ARG A 335 -6.12 -10.94 -19.59
C ARG A 335 -5.37 -11.11 -18.27
N LEU A 336 -4.10 -10.72 -18.23
CA LEU A 336 -3.30 -10.67 -17.00
C LEU A 336 -3.96 -9.75 -15.97
N ALA A 337 -4.39 -8.55 -16.37
CA ALA A 337 -5.03 -7.60 -15.46
C ALA A 337 -6.36 -8.12 -14.90
N GLN A 338 -7.18 -8.78 -15.74
CA GLN A 338 -8.42 -9.41 -15.31
C GLN A 338 -8.18 -10.46 -14.22
N VAL A 339 -7.27 -11.40 -14.49
CA VAL A 339 -6.98 -12.50 -13.56
C VAL A 339 -6.34 -11.95 -12.27
N ALA A 340 -5.39 -11.03 -12.38
CA ALA A 340 -4.75 -10.40 -11.22
C ALA A 340 -5.79 -9.69 -10.33
N ALA A 341 -6.66 -8.87 -10.92
CA ALA A 341 -7.72 -8.16 -10.21
C ALA A 341 -8.73 -9.11 -9.56
N MET A 342 -9.17 -10.17 -10.26
CA MET A 342 -10.09 -11.17 -9.72
C MET A 342 -9.49 -11.89 -8.52
N VAL A 343 -8.26 -12.39 -8.64
CA VAL A 343 -7.58 -13.10 -7.55
C VAL A 343 -7.36 -12.18 -6.36
N ALA A 344 -6.85 -10.96 -6.59
CA ALA A 344 -6.60 -9.99 -5.55
C ALA A 344 -7.88 -9.63 -4.79
N LEU A 345 -9.00 -9.42 -5.50
CA LEU A 345 -10.26 -9.10 -4.86
C LEU A 345 -10.85 -10.28 -4.08
N ARG A 346 -10.77 -11.51 -4.63
CA ARG A 346 -11.14 -12.73 -3.89
C ARG A 346 -10.37 -12.84 -2.58
N ARG A 347 -9.05 -12.62 -2.60
CA ARG A 347 -8.19 -12.69 -1.40
C ARG A 347 -8.52 -11.56 -0.42
N HIS A 348 -8.73 -10.35 -0.91
CA HIS A 348 -9.13 -9.20 -0.10
C HIS A 348 -10.49 -9.42 0.60
N ALA A 349 -11.47 -9.98 -0.11
CA ALA A 349 -12.81 -10.21 0.43
C ALA A 349 -12.92 -11.45 1.33
N ARG A 350 -12.26 -12.56 0.97
CA ARG A 350 -12.32 -13.80 1.76
C ARG A 350 -11.43 -13.76 3.01
N GLY A 351 -10.43 -12.88 3.04
CA GLY A 351 -9.42 -12.84 4.09
C GLY A 351 -8.38 -13.95 3.99
N HIS A 352 -7.52 -14.02 5.01
CA HIS A 352 -6.37 -14.91 5.09
C HIS A 352 -6.70 -16.17 5.91
N ALA A 353 -6.23 -17.35 5.49
CA ALA A 353 -6.27 -18.56 6.29
C ALA A 353 -4.89 -18.82 6.91
N PRO A 354 -4.76 -18.89 8.24
CA PRO A 354 -3.47 -19.13 8.90
C PRO A 354 -2.92 -20.55 8.67
N GLY A 355 -3.75 -21.45 8.14
CA GLY A 355 -3.33 -22.79 7.74
C GLY A 355 -4.45 -23.60 7.07
N PRO A 356 -4.13 -24.78 6.51
CA PRO A 356 -5.13 -25.67 5.91
C PRO A 356 -6.22 -26.05 6.90
N GLY A 357 -7.49 -25.90 6.50
CA GLY A 357 -8.64 -26.25 7.34
C GLY A 357 -8.97 -25.26 8.47
N LEU A 358 -8.14 -24.23 8.68
CA LEU A 358 -8.42 -23.17 9.65
C LEU A 358 -9.35 -22.10 9.04
N PRO A 359 -10.21 -21.47 9.86
CA PRO A 359 -11.11 -20.43 9.39
C PRO A 359 -10.32 -19.23 8.85
N ARG A 360 -10.83 -18.61 7.79
CA ARG A 360 -10.27 -17.37 7.29
C ARG A 360 -10.60 -16.21 8.23
N THR A 361 -9.65 -15.30 8.41
CA THR A 361 -9.81 -14.10 9.23
C THR A 361 -9.51 -12.85 8.40
N GLY A 362 -10.07 -11.71 8.80
CA GLY A 362 -9.86 -10.43 8.12
C GLY A 362 -10.54 -10.30 6.75
N GLY A 363 -11.48 -11.19 6.43
CA GLY A 363 -12.34 -11.05 5.26
C GLY A 363 -13.27 -9.84 5.37
N ARG A 364 -13.78 -9.38 4.23
CA ARG A 364 -14.57 -8.16 4.08
C ARG A 364 -15.85 -8.46 3.34
N ASP A 365 -16.94 -7.97 3.91
CA ASP A 365 -18.20 -7.93 3.21
C ASP A 365 -18.21 -6.72 2.28
N LEU A 366 -18.18 -6.95 0.97
CA LEU A 366 -18.14 -5.89 -0.04
C LEU A 366 -19.52 -5.68 -0.68
N ARG A 367 -20.59 -6.35 -0.19
CA ARG A 367 -21.95 -6.22 -0.77
C ARG A 367 -22.47 -4.79 -0.73
N ASP A 368 -22.06 -4.02 0.28
CA ASP A 368 -22.47 -2.63 0.46
C ASP A 368 -21.57 -1.60 -0.21
N VAL A 369 -20.55 -2.05 -0.94
CA VAL A 369 -19.80 -1.17 -1.85
C VAL A 369 -20.73 -0.68 -2.95
N ARG A 370 -20.77 0.64 -3.16
CA ARG A 370 -21.57 1.30 -4.21
C ARG A 370 -20.71 1.95 -5.29
N LEU A 371 -19.41 2.11 -5.06
CA LEU A 371 -18.47 2.63 -6.05
C LEU A 371 -17.25 1.73 -6.17
N VAL A 372 -16.95 1.33 -7.40
CA VAL A 372 -15.76 0.53 -7.75
C VAL A 372 -14.91 1.32 -8.73
N VAL A 373 -13.69 1.66 -8.33
CA VAL A 373 -12.74 2.43 -9.13
C VAL A 373 -11.64 1.50 -9.64
N GLY A 374 -11.46 1.46 -10.95
CA GLY A 374 -10.29 0.86 -11.58
C GLY A 374 -9.15 1.86 -11.68
N SER A 375 -7.94 1.49 -11.27
CA SER A 375 -6.71 2.25 -11.52
C SER A 375 -5.59 1.33 -12.01
N GLY A 376 -4.43 1.90 -12.31
CA GLY A 376 -3.28 1.16 -12.82
C GLY A 376 -3.22 1.09 -14.35
N GLY A 377 -2.07 0.67 -14.88
CA GLY A 377 -1.70 0.88 -16.29
C GLY A 377 -2.76 0.37 -17.27
N VAL A 378 -3.06 -0.93 -17.24
CA VAL A 378 -4.00 -1.53 -18.19
C VAL A 378 -5.42 -0.95 -18.05
N LEU A 379 -5.85 -0.65 -16.82
CA LEU A 379 -7.19 -0.12 -16.59
C LEU A 379 -7.33 1.30 -17.16
N ARG A 380 -6.30 2.14 -16.98
CA ARG A 380 -6.26 3.53 -17.43
C ARG A 380 -6.06 3.70 -18.93
N HIS A 381 -5.44 2.73 -19.59
CA HIS A 381 -5.10 2.77 -21.02
C HIS A 381 -6.03 1.88 -21.88
N GLY A 382 -7.31 1.78 -21.51
CA GLY A 382 -8.36 1.21 -22.37
C GLY A 382 -8.84 -0.21 -22.00
N GLY A 383 -8.33 -0.81 -20.92
CA GLY A 383 -8.79 -2.10 -20.40
C GLY A 383 -9.72 -2.02 -19.19
N GLY A 384 -9.95 -0.83 -18.63
CA GLY A 384 -10.65 -0.64 -17.36
C GLY A 384 -12.06 -1.24 -17.32
N PRO A 385 -12.97 -0.91 -18.24
CA PRO A 385 -14.31 -1.47 -18.25
C PRO A 385 -14.33 -3.00 -18.26
N GLN A 386 -13.49 -3.64 -19.08
CA GLN A 386 -13.42 -5.09 -19.24
C GLN A 386 -12.80 -5.79 -18.01
N VAL A 387 -11.86 -5.13 -17.33
CA VAL A 387 -11.29 -5.66 -16.07
C VAL A 387 -12.34 -5.58 -14.97
N LEU A 388 -13.00 -4.43 -14.81
CA LEU A 388 -14.02 -4.24 -13.79
C LEU A 388 -15.24 -5.15 -14.02
N ASP A 389 -15.66 -5.35 -15.28
CA ASP A 389 -16.74 -6.30 -15.60
C ASP A 389 -16.39 -7.74 -15.25
N ALA A 390 -15.16 -8.18 -15.54
CA ALA A 390 -14.72 -9.52 -15.18
C ALA A 390 -14.72 -9.74 -13.66
N VAL A 391 -14.32 -8.71 -12.91
CA VAL A 391 -14.27 -8.75 -11.44
C VAL A 391 -15.67 -8.74 -10.84
N LEU A 392 -16.57 -7.88 -11.31
CA LEU A 392 -17.94 -7.77 -10.79
C LEU A 392 -18.85 -8.93 -11.25
N GLY A 393 -18.51 -9.58 -12.36
CA GLY A 393 -19.17 -10.79 -12.84
C GLY A 393 -18.68 -12.08 -12.17
N ASP A 394 -17.68 -12.02 -11.26
CA ASP A 394 -17.11 -13.21 -10.63
C ASP A 394 -18.01 -13.79 -9.53
N THR A 395 -18.95 -14.64 -9.92
CA THR A 395 -19.84 -15.37 -8.99
C THR A 395 -19.23 -16.66 -8.46
N ALA A 396 -18.24 -17.23 -9.16
CA ALA A 396 -17.57 -18.48 -8.79
C ALA A 396 -16.55 -18.30 -7.65
N GLY A 397 -16.26 -17.05 -7.28
CA GLY A 397 -15.27 -16.73 -6.28
C GLY A 397 -15.72 -16.94 -4.84
N GLY A 398 -16.97 -17.26 -4.51
CA GLY A 398 -17.37 -17.49 -3.11
C GLY A 398 -16.97 -16.36 -2.15
N TRP A 399 -17.19 -15.11 -2.57
CA TRP A 399 -16.94 -13.90 -1.80
C TRP A 399 -18.14 -12.97 -1.90
N ALA A 400 -18.23 -12.04 -0.97
CA ALA A 400 -19.35 -11.10 -0.86
C ALA A 400 -19.17 -9.93 -1.84
N ALA A 401 -19.45 -10.17 -3.13
CA ALA A 401 -19.22 -9.20 -4.19
C ALA A 401 -20.15 -7.96 -4.11
N PRO A 402 -19.70 -6.78 -4.59
CA PRO A 402 -20.54 -5.60 -4.65
C PRO A 402 -21.83 -5.84 -5.44
N ALA A 403 -22.98 -5.53 -4.85
CA ALA A 403 -24.28 -5.64 -5.50
C ALA A 403 -24.68 -4.28 -6.10
N GLY A 404 -24.70 -4.18 -7.43
CA GLY A 404 -25.17 -2.98 -8.13
C GLY A 404 -24.25 -1.76 -7.99
N ALA A 405 -22.95 -1.97 -7.76
CA ALA A 405 -21.99 -0.87 -7.65
C ALA A 405 -21.80 -0.13 -8.98
N ARG A 406 -21.74 1.20 -8.92
CA ARG A 406 -21.27 2.01 -10.03
C ARG A 406 -19.78 1.74 -10.23
N ARG A 407 -19.35 1.68 -11.49
CA ARG A 407 -17.95 1.52 -11.88
C ARG A 407 -17.41 2.78 -12.55
N THR A 408 -16.15 3.09 -12.28
CA THR A 408 -15.41 4.20 -12.91
C THR A 408 -13.94 3.82 -13.04
N VAL A 409 -13.18 4.61 -13.81
CA VAL A 409 -11.73 4.41 -13.98
C VAL A 409 -11.01 5.72 -13.67
N ASP A 410 -9.97 5.65 -12.84
CA ASP A 410 -9.08 6.78 -12.56
C ASP A 410 -8.10 7.03 -13.73
N SER A 411 -8.65 7.38 -14.89
CA SER A 411 -7.90 7.62 -16.12
C SER A 411 -6.88 8.76 -15.96
N ALA A 412 -7.22 9.76 -15.16
CA ALA A 412 -6.39 10.91 -14.86
C ALA A 412 -5.33 10.65 -13.78
N TYR A 413 -5.42 9.56 -13.02
CA TYR A 413 -4.53 9.24 -11.88
C TYR A 413 -4.62 10.28 -10.75
N VAL A 414 -5.84 10.66 -10.36
CA VAL A 414 -6.08 11.68 -9.35
C VAL A 414 -6.00 11.13 -7.92
N LEU A 415 -6.12 9.82 -7.71
CA LEU A 415 -6.17 9.23 -6.36
C LEU A 415 -4.91 9.55 -5.54
N ALA A 416 -3.71 9.38 -6.09
CA ALA A 416 -2.48 9.68 -5.36
C ALA A 416 -2.36 11.17 -5.00
N ALA A 417 -2.74 12.06 -5.91
CA ALA A 417 -2.70 13.50 -5.69
C ALA A 417 -3.74 13.96 -4.65
N ALA A 418 -4.97 13.46 -4.74
CA ALA A 418 -6.02 13.72 -3.76
C ALA A 418 -5.57 13.27 -2.36
N GLY A 419 -4.95 12.10 -2.27
CA GLY A 419 -4.40 11.57 -1.01
C GLY A 419 -3.31 12.44 -0.39
N LEU A 420 -2.39 12.93 -1.22
CA LEU A 420 -1.33 13.85 -0.79
C LEU A 420 -1.89 15.18 -0.28
N LEU A 421 -2.99 15.65 -0.85
CA LEU A 421 -3.64 16.92 -0.48
C LEU A 421 -4.66 16.77 0.66
N ALA A 422 -5.13 15.57 0.99
CA ALA A 422 -6.28 15.35 1.87
C ALA A 422 -6.13 15.99 3.26
N ALA A 423 -4.92 16.01 3.81
CA ALA A 423 -4.68 16.56 5.15
C ALA A 423 -4.57 18.10 5.17
N GLU A 424 -3.88 18.69 4.20
CA GLU A 424 -3.56 20.13 4.17
C GLU A 424 -4.59 20.94 3.36
N HIS A 425 -5.19 20.32 2.35
CA HIS A 425 -6.13 20.94 1.40
C HIS A 425 -7.34 20.02 1.12
N PRO A 426 -8.15 19.67 2.13
CA PRO A 426 -9.24 18.70 2.00
C PRO A 426 -10.28 19.08 0.94
N ALA A 427 -10.57 20.38 0.76
CA ALA A 427 -11.51 20.85 -0.25
C ALA A 427 -10.97 20.67 -1.69
N ALA A 428 -9.67 20.90 -1.91
CA ALA A 428 -9.04 20.68 -3.22
C ALA A 428 -8.93 19.18 -3.53
N ALA A 429 -8.53 18.38 -2.54
CA ALA A 429 -8.52 16.91 -2.63
C ALA A 429 -9.91 16.37 -2.97
N ALA A 430 -10.94 16.90 -2.31
CA ALA A 430 -12.32 16.61 -2.62
C ALA A 430 -12.64 16.95 -4.09
N GLY A 431 -12.41 18.19 -4.54
CA GLY A 431 -12.69 18.60 -5.92
C GLY A 431 -12.01 17.72 -6.97
N LEU A 432 -10.78 17.25 -6.71
CA LEU A 432 -10.11 16.26 -7.58
C LEU A 432 -10.92 14.97 -7.74
N LEU A 433 -11.43 14.45 -6.62
CA LEU A 433 -12.17 13.20 -6.56
C LEU A 433 -13.56 13.27 -7.17
N ASP A 434 -14.14 14.47 -7.38
CA ASP A 434 -15.42 14.60 -8.09
C ASP A 434 -15.36 14.09 -9.54
N THR A 435 -14.16 14.02 -10.12
CA THR A 435 -13.94 13.39 -11.44
C THR A 435 -14.19 11.87 -11.46
N LEU A 436 -14.22 11.24 -10.29
CA LEU A 436 -14.44 9.80 -10.15
C LEU A 436 -15.87 9.45 -9.73
N ARG A 437 -16.68 10.44 -9.34
CA ARG A 437 -17.97 10.20 -8.69
C ARG A 437 -19.10 9.86 -9.61
#